data_AF-A0A6L7UTI9-F1
#
_entry.id   AF-A0A6L7UTI9-F1
#
_cell.length_a   1.000
_cell.length_b   1.000
_cell.length_c   1.000
_cell.angle_alpha   90.00
_cell.angle_beta   90.00
_cell.angle_gamma   90.00
#
_symmetry.space_group_name_H-M   'P 1'
#
loop_
_entity.id
_entity.type
_entity.pdbx_description
1 polymer ?
#
loop_
_entity_poly.entity_id
_entity_poly.type
_entity_poly.pdbx_seq_one_letter_code
_entity_poly.pdbx_strand_id
1 'polypeptide(L)'
;MTSGGRRRFAPAASSTPFTGLPLLLAAIALGGCSEIFDDPTPENIYFEMRGEAGDRVRAIYSTQFVAGVNEFGVTRVQVVRSDTVIHEIPFQRAMDISIDRRWFVQAESLEGDTLAVQVIVNVDDRGLLNETGGIFPDEPWHFVYSFNQLLTRDLDVAF
;
A
#
# COMPACT_ATOMS: atom_id res chain seq x y z
N MET A 1 -29.31 -67.71 57.12
CA MET A 1 -27.92 -68.10 56.85
C MET A 1 -27.02 -66.97 57.29
N THR A 2 -26.33 -67.21 58.39
CA THR A 2 -25.40 -66.34 59.09
C THR A 2 -23.97 -66.57 58.59
N SER A 3 -23.06 -65.70 59.06
CA SER A 3 -21.60 -65.87 59.07
C SER A 3 -20.89 -65.44 57.77
N GLY A 4 -19.98 -64.47 57.77
CA GLY A 4 -18.97 -64.17 58.78
C GLY A 4 -17.67 -64.86 58.37
N GLY A 5 -16.71 -64.09 57.82
CA GLY A 5 -15.48 -64.65 57.26
C GLY A 5 -14.34 -63.62 57.22
N ARG A 6 -13.49 -63.69 58.24
CA ARG A 6 -12.30 -62.88 58.57
C ARG A 6 -11.39 -62.56 57.37
N ARG A 7 -10.85 -61.32 57.34
CA ARG A 7 -9.57 -61.02 56.66
C ARG A 7 -8.53 -60.57 57.67
N ARG A 8 -7.37 -61.25 57.64
CA ARG A 8 -6.17 -60.93 58.41
C ARG A 8 -5.33 -59.87 57.68
N PHE A 9 -4.59 -59.12 58.49
CA PHE A 9 -3.61 -58.09 58.17
C PHE A 9 -2.42 -58.60 57.32
N ALA A 10 -2.04 -57.77 56.32
CA ALA A 10 -0.71 -57.24 55.92
C ALA A 10 0.57 -58.13 55.99
N PRO A 11 1.68 -57.87 55.24
CA PRO A 11 2.12 -56.53 54.79
C PRO A 11 2.96 -56.42 53.47
N ALA A 12 3.21 -55.15 53.12
CA ALA A 12 4.44 -54.56 52.56
C ALA A 12 4.75 -54.64 51.05
N ALA A 13 5.48 -53.58 50.64
CA ALA A 13 6.01 -53.22 49.32
C ALA A 13 5.00 -52.51 48.39
N SER A 14 5.30 -51.38 47.76
CA SER A 14 6.55 -50.64 47.60
C SER A 14 6.20 -49.21 47.17
N SER A 15 6.95 -48.24 47.68
CA SER A 15 6.90 -46.84 47.25
C SER A 15 7.37 -46.72 45.80
N THR A 16 6.45 -46.44 44.88
CA THR A 16 6.76 -46.04 43.51
C THR A 16 6.61 -44.52 43.40
N PRO A 17 7.65 -43.79 42.95
CA PRO A 17 7.55 -42.36 42.78
C PRO A 17 6.63 -42.01 41.59
N PHE A 18 5.77 -41.04 41.87
CA PHE A 18 5.06 -40.20 40.92
C PHE A 18 6.03 -39.65 39.87
N THR A 19 5.82 -39.98 38.60
CA THR A 19 6.18 -39.07 37.51
C THR A 19 5.17 -39.23 36.39
N GLY A 20 4.13 -38.40 36.44
CA GLY A 20 3.22 -38.20 35.33
C GLY A 20 4.00 -37.63 34.14
N LEU A 21 3.74 -38.23 32.98
CA LEU A 21 4.03 -37.63 31.68
C LEU A 21 3.21 -36.33 31.57
N PRO A 22 3.77 -35.27 30.97
CA PRO A 22 3.35 -35.06 29.61
C PRO A 22 4.49 -34.70 28.65
N LEU A 23 4.41 -35.35 27.49
CA LEU A 23 4.71 -34.83 26.16
C LEU A 23 4.78 -33.29 26.15
N LEU A 24 5.96 -32.71 25.96
CA LEU A 24 6.09 -31.37 25.42
C LEU A 24 6.85 -31.47 24.11
N LEU A 25 6.10 -31.45 23.00
CA LEU A 25 6.59 -31.15 21.68
C LEU A 25 7.32 -29.80 21.73
N ALA A 26 8.64 -29.79 21.61
CA ALA A 26 9.36 -28.63 21.10
C ALA A 26 9.68 -28.90 19.63
N ALA A 27 8.65 -28.86 18.79
CA ALA A 27 8.80 -28.74 17.36
C ALA A 27 9.40 -27.35 17.09
N ILE A 28 10.70 -27.27 16.85
CA ILE A 28 11.34 -26.11 16.23
C ILE A 28 10.97 -26.18 14.75
N ALA A 29 9.72 -25.83 14.48
CA ALA A 29 9.20 -25.45 13.18
C ALA A 29 9.08 -23.92 13.22
N LEU A 30 9.40 -23.11 12.23
CA LEU A 30 9.92 -23.25 10.87
C LEU A 30 10.29 -21.79 10.48
N GLY A 31 11.26 -21.62 9.58
CA GLY A 31 11.48 -20.49 8.66
C GLY A 31 10.94 -19.09 8.98
N GLY A 32 11.84 -18.10 8.96
CA GLY A 32 11.49 -16.73 8.54
C GLY A 32 11.40 -15.69 9.65
N CYS A 33 12.50 -15.39 10.35
CA CYS A 33 12.66 -14.11 11.04
C CYS A 33 13.22 -13.02 10.10
N SER A 34 12.76 -12.96 8.85
CA SER A 34 13.25 -11.97 7.86
C SER A 34 12.32 -10.77 7.68
N GLU A 35 11.15 -10.73 8.32
CA GLU A 35 10.14 -9.65 8.13
C GLU A 35 10.16 -8.55 9.22
N ILE A 36 11.28 -8.36 9.95
CA ILE A 36 11.34 -7.39 11.06
C ILE A 36 12.00 -6.06 10.66
N PHE A 37 12.53 -5.95 9.43
CA PHE A 37 13.16 -4.72 8.92
C PHE A 37 12.77 -4.39 7.48
N ASP A 38 11.50 -4.53 7.11
CA ASP A 38 11.02 -3.94 5.86
C ASP A 38 11.12 -2.42 5.98
N ASP A 39 12.01 -1.81 5.20
CA ASP A 39 12.13 -0.36 5.10
C ASP A 39 10.84 0.18 4.45
N PRO A 40 10.00 0.95 5.15
CA PRO A 40 8.76 1.47 4.59
C PRO A 40 9.01 2.64 3.61
N THR A 41 10.27 3.07 3.47
CA THR A 41 10.69 4.14 2.57
C THR A 41 10.31 3.78 1.14
N PRO A 42 9.56 4.65 0.44
CA PRO A 42 9.14 4.35 -0.90
C PRO A 42 10.29 4.48 -1.89
N GLU A 43 10.38 3.55 -2.83
CA GLU A 43 11.39 3.57 -3.90
C GLU A 43 10.77 3.92 -5.24
N ASN A 44 9.59 3.36 -5.56
CA ASN A 44 8.99 3.48 -6.88
C ASN A 44 7.51 3.82 -6.80
N ILE A 45 7.08 4.68 -7.72
CA ILE A 45 5.66 4.90 -8.02
C ILE A 45 5.33 4.35 -9.41
N TYR A 46 4.32 3.50 -9.46
CA TYR A 46 3.78 2.95 -10.69
C TYR A 46 2.49 3.68 -11.03
N PHE A 47 2.41 4.18 -12.25
CA PHE A 47 1.28 4.91 -12.78
C PHE A 47 0.82 4.26 -14.07
N GLU A 48 -0.45 3.90 -14.12
CA GLU A 48 -1.09 3.35 -15.30
C GLU A 48 -2.36 4.13 -15.62
N MET A 49 -2.55 4.43 -16.90
CA MET A 49 -3.76 5.04 -17.42
C MET A 49 -4.30 4.19 -18.56
N ARG A 50 -5.56 3.78 -18.42
CA ARG A 50 -6.33 3.02 -19.41
C ARG A 50 -7.50 3.86 -19.89
N GLY A 51 -7.98 3.59 -21.09
CA GLY A 51 -9.06 4.31 -21.74
C GLY A 51 -9.21 3.86 -23.19
N GLU A 52 -9.78 4.71 -24.03
CA GLU A 52 -9.83 4.45 -25.46
C GLU A 52 -8.42 4.44 -26.07
N ALA A 53 -8.15 3.45 -26.92
CA ALA A 53 -6.83 3.23 -27.48
C ALA A 53 -6.54 4.27 -28.57
N GLY A 54 -5.38 4.93 -28.48
CA GLY A 54 -4.98 5.99 -29.40
C GLY A 54 -5.22 7.41 -28.87
N ASP A 55 -6.01 7.56 -27.81
CA ASP A 55 -6.19 8.85 -27.13
C ASP A 55 -4.86 9.38 -26.62
N ARG A 56 -4.67 10.70 -26.71
CA ARG A 56 -3.41 11.33 -26.31
C ARG A 56 -3.60 12.28 -25.14
N VAL A 57 -2.73 12.13 -24.14
CA VAL A 57 -2.68 13.01 -22.98
C VAL A 57 -1.31 13.69 -22.91
N ARG A 58 -1.32 14.95 -22.47
CA ARG A 58 -0.11 15.62 -21.99
C ARG A 58 -0.01 15.37 -20.49
N ALA A 59 1.01 14.63 -20.09
CA ALA A 59 1.32 14.40 -18.70
C ALA A 59 2.45 15.34 -18.23
N ILE A 60 2.22 16.01 -17.10
CA ILE A 60 3.18 16.87 -16.42
C ILE A 60 3.58 16.17 -15.13
N TYR A 61 4.86 15.85 -14.97
CA TYR A 61 5.39 15.13 -13.81
C TYR A 61 6.32 16.02 -13.00
N SER A 62 6.30 15.88 -11.67
CA SER A 62 7.23 16.61 -10.80
C SER A 62 7.52 15.86 -9.51
N THR A 63 8.79 15.90 -9.07
CA THR A 63 9.19 15.62 -7.68
C THR A 63 9.55 16.91 -6.92
N GLN A 64 9.56 18.05 -7.61
CA GLN A 64 9.97 19.35 -7.11
C GLN A 64 8.76 20.27 -6.98
N PHE A 65 8.05 20.12 -5.86
CA PHE A 65 6.88 20.92 -5.52
C PHE A 65 6.75 21.09 -4.00
N VAL A 66 5.93 22.08 -3.61
CA VAL A 66 5.48 22.28 -2.24
C VAL A 66 3.99 21.92 -2.18
N ALA A 67 3.61 21.07 -1.23
CA ALA A 67 2.21 20.69 -1.01
C ALA A 67 1.81 20.85 0.46
N GLY A 68 0.57 21.27 0.69
CA GLY A 68 0.01 21.40 2.04
C GLY A 68 -1.51 21.54 2.00
N VAL A 69 -2.17 21.05 3.05
CA VAL A 69 -3.62 21.14 3.22
C VAL A 69 -3.95 22.48 3.88
N ASN A 70 -4.91 23.22 3.31
CA ASN A 70 -5.38 24.49 3.86
C ASN A 70 -6.53 24.30 4.88
N GLU A 71 -7.05 25.40 5.43
CA GLU A 71 -8.14 25.38 6.42
C GLU A 71 -9.47 24.82 5.88
N PHE A 72 -9.63 24.74 4.56
CA PHE A 72 -10.80 24.18 3.88
C PHE A 72 -10.65 22.70 3.51
N GLY A 73 -9.51 22.07 3.84
CA GLY A 73 -9.24 20.68 3.46
C GLY A 73 -8.78 20.49 2.02
N VAL A 74 -8.46 21.57 1.29
CA VAL A 74 -7.92 21.52 -0.08
C VAL A 74 -6.40 21.43 0.00
N THR A 75 -5.81 20.53 -0.79
CA THR A 75 -4.36 20.44 -0.93
C THR A 75 -3.89 21.42 -1.99
N ARG A 76 -3.14 22.44 -1.57
CA ARG A 76 -2.48 23.35 -2.51
C ARG A 76 -1.15 22.75 -2.94
N VAL A 77 -0.92 22.68 -4.25
CA VAL A 77 0.34 22.21 -4.84
C VAL A 77 0.97 23.35 -5.64
N GLN A 78 2.16 23.79 -5.24
CA GLN A 78 2.98 24.70 -6.04
C GLN A 78 4.11 23.90 -6.69
N VAL A 79 4.01 23.69 -8.00
CA VAL A 79 5.06 23.06 -8.80
C VAL A 79 6.19 24.07 -8.99
N VAL A 80 7.43 23.63 -8.77
CA VAL A 80 8.64 24.47 -8.94
C VAL A 80 9.36 24.10 -10.23
N ARG A 81 9.40 22.81 -10.54
CA ARG A 81 9.97 22.26 -11.78
C ARG A 81 9.22 21.02 -12.18
N SER A 82 9.00 20.84 -13.48
CA SER A 82 8.30 19.68 -14.02
C SER A 82 8.84 19.27 -15.38
N ASP A 83 8.61 18.01 -15.71
CA ASP A 83 8.81 17.47 -17.04
C ASP A 83 7.45 17.26 -17.71
N THR A 84 7.37 17.54 -19.01
CA THR A 84 6.14 17.38 -19.78
C THR A 84 6.35 16.33 -20.87
N VAL A 85 5.48 15.33 -20.91
CA VAL A 85 5.56 14.21 -21.85
C VAL A 85 4.18 13.95 -22.45
N ILE A 86 4.15 13.61 -23.73
CA ILE A 86 2.92 13.16 -24.41
C ILE A 86 2.87 11.64 -24.33
N HIS A 87 1.72 11.11 -23.92
CA HIS A 87 1.43 9.68 -23.92
C HIS A 87 0.22 9.37 -24.80
N GLU A 88 0.25 8.17 -25.38
CA GLU A 88 -0.89 7.54 -26.03
C GLU A 88 -1.46 6.50 -25.05
N ILE A 89 -2.78 6.49 -24.86
CA ILE A 89 -3.49 5.55 -24.00
C ILE A 89 -3.72 4.23 -24.75
N PRO A 90 -3.61 3.06 -24.09
CA PRO A 90 -3.19 2.86 -22.70
C PRO A 90 -1.67 2.94 -22.53
N PHE A 91 -1.23 3.43 -21.37
CA PHE A 91 0.19 3.45 -21.02
C PHE A 91 0.43 3.14 -19.53
N GLN A 92 1.65 2.71 -19.24
CA GLN A 92 2.15 2.52 -17.89
C GLN A 92 3.57 3.09 -17.74
N ARG A 93 3.90 3.56 -16.55
CA ARG A 93 5.20 4.14 -16.23
C ARG A 93 5.57 3.84 -14.78
N ALA A 94 6.86 3.65 -14.53
CA ALA A 94 7.44 3.56 -13.20
C ALA A 94 8.41 4.71 -13.02
N MET A 95 8.32 5.41 -11.89
CA MET A 95 9.25 6.49 -11.55
C MET A 95 9.94 6.18 -10.23
N ASP A 96 11.25 6.41 -10.20
CA ASP A 96 12.05 6.37 -8.99
C ASP A 96 11.73 7.61 -8.14
N ILE A 97 11.30 7.36 -6.90
CA ILE A 97 11.02 8.37 -5.88
C ILE A 97 11.84 8.12 -4.60
N SER A 98 12.85 7.26 -4.64
CA SER A 98 13.68 6.88 -3.48
C SER A 98 14.34 8.06 -2.78
N ILE A 99 14.69 9.10 -3.55
CA ILE A 99 15.33 10.32 -3.07
C ILE A 99 14.30 11.34 -2.59
N ASP A 100 13.41 11.81 -3.47
CA ASP A 100 12.50 12.92 -3.18
C ASP A 100 11.27 12.51 -2.35
N ARG A 101 10.92 11.21 -2.42
CA ARG A 101 9.81 10.55 -1.70
C ARG A 101 8.48 11.26 -1.85
N ARG A 102 8.28 11.87 -3.01
CA ARG A 102 7.10 12.63 -3.39
C ARG A 102 6.97 12.63 -4.89
N TRP A 103 5.75 12.74 -5.37
CA TRP A 103 5.46 12.76 -6.79
C TRP A 103 4.15 13.47 -7.05
N PHE A 104 4.15 14.28 -8.10
CA PHE A 104 2.99 14.96 -8.63
C PHE A 104 2.84 14.59 -10.10
N VAL A 105 1.60 14.37 -10.51
CA VAL A 105 1.22 14.22 -11.91
C VAL A 105 -0.04 15.02 -12.21
N GLN A 106 -0.04 15.67 -13.37
CA GLN A 106 -1.23 16.23 -14.00
C GLN A 106 -1.35 15.64 -15.41
N ALA A 107 -2.55 15.23 -15.81
CA ALA A 107 -2.86 14.75 -17.15
C ALA A 107 -3.93 15.63 -17.80
N GLU A 108 -3.60 16.17 -18.97
CA GLU A 108 -4.47 17.03 -19.77
C GLU A 108 -4.85 16.32 -21.08
N SER A 109 -6.10 16.51 -21.52
CA SER A 109 -6.53 16.12 -22.86
C SER A 109 -5.86 17.02 -23.90
N LEU A 110 -5.20 16.43 -24.91
CA LEU A 110 -4.54 17.21 -25.97
C LEU A 110 -5.47 17.68 -27.06
N GLU A 111 -6.56 16.94 -27.30
CA GLU A 111 -7.45 17.17 -28.44
C GLU A 111 -8.66 18.04 -28.09
N GLY A 112 -8.78 18.42 -26.82
CA GLY A 112 -9.91 19.23 -26.33
C GLY A 112 -11.20 18.44 -26.18
N ASP A 113 -11.12 17.11 -26.26
CA ASP A 113 -12.22 16.18 -25.99
C ASP A 113 -12.15 15.65 -24.56
N THR A 114 -13.30 15.21 -24.04
CA THR A 114 -13.37 14.52 -22.74
C THR A 114 -12.94 13.07 -22.90
N LEU A 115 -11.93 12.66 -22.14
CA LEU A 115 -11.40 11.30 -22.19
C LEU A 115 -11.92 10.49 -21.00
N ALA A 116 -12.54 9.34 -21.25
CA ALA A 116 -12.93 8.41 -20.19
C ALA A 116 -11.74 7.50 -19.84
N VAL A 117 -11.25 7.59 -18.60
CA VAL A 117 -10.03 6.90 -18.18
C VAL A 117 -10.21 6.11 -16.88
N GLN A 118 -9.45 5.03 -16.75
CA GLN A 118 -9.17 4.39 -15.48
C GLN A 118 -7.71 4.67 -15.12
N VAL A 119 -7.49 5.16 -13.91
CA VAL A 119 -6.16 5.47 -13.39
C VAL A 119 -5.82 4.60 -12.21
N ILE A 120 -4.64 4.00 -12.25
CA ILE A 120 -4.10 3.16 -11.20
C ILE A 120 -2.76 3.74 -10.75
N VAL A 121 -2.59 3.90 -9.44
CA VAL A 121 -1.34 4.37 -8.83
C VAL A 121 -0.95 3.44 -7.67
N ASN A 122 0.26 2.89 -7.74
CA ASN A 122 0.83 2.05 -6.69
C ASN A 122 2.19 2.61 -6.24
N VAL A 123 2.53 2.43 -4.97
CA VAL A 123 3.86 2.75 -4.43
C VAL A 123 4.46 1.49 -3.80
N ASP A 124 5.51 0.96 -4.41
CA ASP A 124 6.13 -0.33 -4.05
C ASP A 124 5.07 -1.43 -3.83
N ASP A 125 4.21 -1.63 -4.83
CA ASP A 125 3.10 -2.60 -4.83
C ASP A 125 1.94 -2.31 -3.85
N ARG A 126 2.00 -1.19 -3.10
CA ARG A 126 0.87 -0.71 -2.28
C ARG A 126 -0.08 0.11 -3.14
N GLY A 127 -1.30 -0.38 -3.32
CA GLY A 127 -2.33 0.33 -4.07
C GLY A 127 -2.75 1.63 -3.37
N LEU A 128 -2.46 2.77 -3.99
CA LEU A 128 -2.89 4.09 -3.52
C LEU A 128 -4.15 4.56 -4.22
N LEU A 129 -4.30 4.22 -5.50
CA LEU A 129 -5.42 4.66 -6.32
C LEU A 129 -5.82 3.59 -7.33
N ASN A 130 -7.13 3.40 -7.50
CA ASN A 130 -7.72 2.70 -8.63
C ASN A 130 -9.12 3.28 -8.87
N GLU A 131 -9.18 4.28 -9.75
CA GLU A 131 -10.38 5.08 -9.98
C GLU A 131 -10.70 5.16 -11.47
N THR A 132 -12.00 5.25 -11.80
CA THR A 132 -12.47 5.57 -13.14
C THR A 132 -13.03 6.99 -13.12
N GLY A 133 -12.71 7.78 -14.14
CA GLY A 133 -13.10 9.18 -14.22
C GLY A 133 -12.94 9.75 -15.63
N GLY A 134 -13.07 11.07 -15.73
CA GLY A 134 -12.86 11.81 -16.96
C GLY A 134 -11.62 12.71 -16.87
N ILE A 135 -10.97 12.95 -18.01
CA ILE A 135 -10.09 14.11 -18.20
C ILE A 135 -10.87 15.07 -19.08
N PHE A 136 -11.25 16.22 -18.54
CA PHE A 136 -12.01 17.22 -19.28
C PHE A 136 -11.05 18.29 -19.85
N PRO A 137 -11.45 19.01 -20.91
CA PRO A 137 -10.57 20.00 -21.55
C PRO A 137 -10.15 21.15 -20.62
N ASP A 138 -11.02 21.50 -19.66
CA ASP A 138 -10.84 22.57 -18.69
C ASP A 138 -10.57 22.08 -17.26
N GLU A 139 -10.70 20.76 -17.02
CA GLU A 139 -10.47 20.14 -15.73
C GLU A 139 -9.48 18.97 -15.89
N PRO A 140 -8.17 19.24 -15.73
CA PRO A 140 -7.16 18.20 -15.85
C PRO A 140 -7.21 17.25 -14.66
N TRP A 141 -6.91 15.98 -14.92
CA TRP A 141 -6.80 15.01 -13.85
C TRP A 141 -5.46 15.17 -13.12
N HIS A 142 -5.47 15.05 -11.80
CA HIS A 142 -4.28 15.24 -10.98
C HIS A 142 -4.15 14.23 -9.84
N PHE A 143 -2.90 14.00 -9.44
CA PHE A 143 -2.58 13.20 -8.27
C PHE A 143 -1.29 13.70 -7.63
N VAL A 144 -1.28 13.67 -6.30
CA VAL A 144 -0.13 14.07 -5.49
C VAL A 144 0.12 13.03 -4.41
N TYR A 145 1.39 12.69 -4.23
CA TYR A 145 1.89 11.80 -3.20
C TYR A 145 3.06 12.45 -2.48
N SER A 146 3.11 12.31 -1.16
CA SER A 146 4.28 12.62 -0.37
C SER A 146 4.37 11.69 0.83
N PHE A 147 5.53 11.07 1.02
CA PHE A 147 5.75 10.12 2.10
C PHE A 147 5.56 10.77 3.48
N ASN A 148 4.82 10.11 4.36
CA ASN A 148 4.47 10.58 5.70
C ASN A 148 3.72 11.93 5.75
N GLN A 149 3.10 12.34 4.65
CA GLN A 149 2.25 13.53 4.61
C GLN A 149 0.83 13.14 4.19
N LEU A 150 -0.15 13.55 5.01
CA LEU A 150 -1.55 13.40 4.65
C LEU A 150 -1.94 14.53 3.69
N LEU A 151 -2.36 14.16 2.50
CA LEU A 151 -2.86 15.06 1.45
C LEU A 151 -4.30 14.65 1.09
N THR A 152 -5.05 15.59 0.55
CA THR A 152 -6.43 15.38 0.09
C THR A 152 -6.48 15.23 -1.42
N ARG A 153 -7.62 14.73 -1.94
CA ARG A 153 -7.83 14.54 -3.39
C ARG A 153 -8.33 15.80 -4.09
N ASP A 154 -8.78 16.80 -3.33
CA ASP A 154 -9.16 18.12 -3.85
C ASP A 154 -7.90 18.99 -3.94
N LEU A 155 -7.44 19.25 -5.17
CA LEU A 155 -6.17 19.95 -5.42
C LEU A 155 -6.38 21.33 -6.04
N ASP A 156 -5.67 22.32 -5.49
CA ASP A 156 -5.43 23.63 -6.10
C ASP A 156 -3.98 23.69 -6.61
N VAL A 157 -3.79 23.62 -7.92
CA VAL A 157 -2.47 23.49 -8.56
C VAL A 157 -2.03 24.81 -9.17
N ALA A 158 -0.80 25.22 -8.83
CA ALA A 158 -0.11 26.36 -9.42
C ALA A 158 1.26 25.95 -9.97
N PHE A 159 1.66 26.56 -11.08
CA PHE A 159 2.95 26.37 -11.76
C PHE A 159 3.80 27.64 -11.70
#